data_AF-A0A420XPM4-F1
#
_entry.id   AF-A0A420XPM4-F1
#
_cell.length_a   1.000
_cell.length_b   1.000
_cell.length_c   1.000
_cell.angle_alpha   90.00
_cell.angle_beta   90.00
_cell.angle_gamma   90.00
#
_symmetry.space_group_name_H-M   'P 1'
#
loop_
_entity.id
_entity.type
_entity.pdbx_description
1 polymer ?
#
loop_
_entity_poly.entity_id
_entity_poly.type
_entity_poly.pdbx_seq_one_letter_code
_entity_poly.pdbx_strand_id
1 'polypeptide(L)'
;MGVEIDDPADVSELRGAPESFKRFVARTVEQLQAEEKCPGAAVGVTVQTLRTDGFAIGGVNACGGYEALWAQVDGTWKEVYGTQDSLDCAVLRRYRVPSDVAGDTCYDYKGKKEHSYHQA
;
A
#
# COMPACT_ATOMS: atom_id res chain seq x y z
N MET A 1 -8.71 1.75 11.18
CA MET A 1 -9.63 0.98 10.32
C MET A 1 -9.44 1.49 8.91
N GLY A 2 -9.11 0.61 7.96
CA GLY A 2 -8.99 0.95 6.54
C GLY A 2 -10.28 0.69 5.77
N VAL A 3 -10.30 1.03 4.49
CA VAL A 3 -11.38 0.74 3.54
C VAL A 3 -10.99 -0.51 2.74
N GLU A 4 -11.82 -1.54 2.73
CA GLU A 4 -11.58 -2.79 2.00
C GLU A 4 -12.22 -2.70 0.61
N ILE A 5 -11.46 -3.09 -0.42
CA ILE A 5 -11.86 -3.13 -1.82
C ILE A 5 -11.68 -4.58 -2.28
N ASP A 6 -12.76 -5.35 -2.26
CA ASP A 6 -12.82 -6.71 -2.75
C ASP A 6 -13.49 -6.81 -4.14
N ASP A 7 -14.33 -5.84 -4.53
CA ASP A 7 -14.77 -5.61 -5.92
C ASP A 7 -14.17 -4.31 -6.49
N PRO A 8 -13.78 -4.27 -7.78
CA PRO A 8 -13.28 -3.05 -8.41
C PRO A 8 -14.23 -1.84 -8.30
N ALA A 9 -15.55 -2.05 -8.16
CA ALA A 9 -16.54 -0.99 -7.96
C ALA A 9 -16.46 -0.33 -6.56
N ASP A 10 -15.92 -1.03 -5.57
CA ASP A 10 -15.85 -0.56 -4.18
C ASP A 10 -14.83 0.57 -3.99
N VAL A 11 -13.99 0.86 -5.01
CA VAL A 11 -13.15 2.07 -5.00
C VAL A 11 -13.94 3.36 -4.88
N SER A 12 -15.26 3.33 -5.10
CA SER A 12 -16.18 4.42 -4.80
C SER A 12 -16.24 4.76 -3.30
N GLU A 13 -15.92 3.81 -2.42
CA GLU A 13 -15.83 3.98 -0.96
C GLU A 13 -14.59 4.77 -0.52
N LEU A 14 -13.57 4.88 -1.37
CA LEU A 14 -12.38 5.72 -1.16
C LEU A 14 -12.73 7.20 -1.34
N ARG A 15 -13.59 7.73 -0.46
CA ARG A 15 -14.09 9.10 -0.52
C ARG A 15 -12.94 10.10 -0.39
N GLY A 16 -12.89 11.08 -1.30
CA GLY A 16 -11.83 12.08 -1.35
C GLY A 16 -10.52 11.61 -2.00
N ALA A 17 -10.40 10.32 -2.36
CA ALA A 17 -9.23 9.83 -3.07
C ALA A 17 -9.18 10.38 -4.51
N PRO A 18 -7.98 10.66 -5.05
CA PRO A 18 -7.81 11.03 -6.45
C PRO A 18 -8.34 9.92 -7.37
N GLU A 19 -8.99 10.30 -8.47
CA GLU A 19 -9.50 9.33 -9.46
C GLU A 19 -8.39 8.45 -10.06
N SER A 20 -7.15 8.95 -10.12
CA SER A 20 -6.00 8.13 -10.52
C SER A 20 -5.66 7.03 -9.51
N PHE A 21 -5.86 7.28 -8.21
CA PHE A 21 -5.64 6.28 -7.16
C PHE A 21 -6.76 5.23 -7.18
N LYS A 22 -8.02 5.66 -7.30
CA LYS A 22 -9.16 4.73 -7.43
C LYS A 22 -8.99 3.78 -8.62
N ARG A 23 -8.61 4.32 -9.79
CA ARG A 23 -8.31 3.48 -10.97
C ARG A 23 -7.14 2.53 -10.76
N PHE A 24 -6.12 2.95 -10.01
CA PHE A 24 -5.00 2.10 -9.66
C PHE A 24 -5.47 0.93 -8.80
N VAL A 25 -6.18 1.20 -7.70
CA VAL A 25 -6.69 0.16 -6.78
C VAL A 25 -7.65 -0.79 -7.49
N ALA A 26 -8.59 -0.28 -8.30
CA ALA A 26 -9.53 -1.11 -9.06
C ALA A 26 -8.81 -2.11 -9.96
N ARG A 27 -7.80 -1.65 -10.71
CA ARG A 27 -6.99 -2.52 -11.58
C ARG A 27 -6.17 -3.54 -10.79
N THR A 28 -5.64 -3.14 -9.63
CA THR A 28 -4.94 -4.08 -8.75
C THR A 28 -5.90 -5.19 -8.31
N VAL A 29 -7.11 -4.86 -7.86
CA VAL A 29 -8.12 -5.86 -7.46
C VAL A 29 -8.49 -6.77 -8.64
N GLU A 30 -8.77 -6.20 -9.83
CA GLU A 30 -9.04 -6.99 -11.06
C GLU A 30 -7.91 -7.97 -11.35
N GLN A 31 -6.65 -7.53 -11.23
CA GLN A 31 -5.49 -8.38 -11.46
C GLN A 31 -5.37 -9.49 -10.41
N LEU A 32 -5.53 -9.17 -9.12
CA LEU A 32 -5.46 -10.15 -8.05
C LEU A 32 -6.53 -11.24 -8.19
N GLN A 33 -7.75 -10.85 -8.56
CA GLN A 33 -8.85 -11.78 -8.83
C GLN A 33 -8.58 -12.67 -10.05
N ALA A 34 -8.02 -12.11 -11.12
CA ALA A 34 -7.68 -12.88 -12.33
C ALA A 34 -6.52 -13.87 -12.10
N GLU A 35 -5.61 -13.54 -11.18
CA GLU A 35 -4.45 -14.35 -10.82
C GLU A 35 -4.68 -15.26 -9.59
N GLU A 36 -5.89 -15.25 -9.03
CA GLU A 36 -6.28 -16.00 -7.83
C GLU A 36 -6.09 -17.52 -8.00
N LYS A 37 -5.48 -18.17 -6.99
CA LYS A 37 -5.14 -19.61 -7.03
C LYS A 37 -5.59 -20.38 -5.79
N CYS A 38 -6.30 -19.75 -4.87
CA CYS A 38 -6.66 -20.28 -3.56
C CYS A 38 -8.18 -20.17 -3.33
N PRO A 39 -8.96 -21.13 -3.87
CA PRO A 39 -10.41 -21.04 -3.88
C PRO A 39 -11.00 -20.71 -2.51
N GLY A 40 -11.81 -19.65 -2.46
CA GLY A 40 -12.49 -19.19 -1.25
C GLY A 40 -11.66 -18.30 -0.32
N ALA A 41 -10.43 -17.94 -0.69
CA ALA A 41 -9.69 -16.89 -0.02
C ALA A 41 -10.30 -15.52 -0.33
N ALA A 42 -10.30 -14.62 0.66
CA ALA A 42 -10.57 -13.21 0.40
C ALA A 42 -9.44 -12.65 -0.48
N VAL A 43 -9.81 -11.93 -1.54
CA VAL A 43 -8.88 -11.30 -2.48
C VAL A 43 -9.27 -9.85 -2.64
N GLY A 44 -8.31 -8.94 -2.46
CA GLY A 44 -8.61 -7.52 -2.52
C GLY A 44 -7.49 -6.64 -1.99
N VAL A 45 -7.80 -5.36 -1.86
CA VAL A 45 -6.91 -4.34 -1.33
C VAL A 45 -7.59 -3.65 -0.17
N THR A 46 -6.90 -3.49 0.96
CA THR A 46 -7.33 -2.62 2.05
C THR A 46 -6.50 -1.35 2.02
N VAL A 47 -7.12 -0.17 1.92
CA VAL A 47 -6.43 1.12 2.03
C VAL A 47 -6.53 1.63 3.47
N GLN A 48 -5.40 1.70 4.17
CA GLN A 48 -5.36 2.14 5.57
C GLN A 48 -5.16 3.65 5.69
N THR A 49 -4.15 4.18 4.99
CA THR A 49 -3.85 5.62 4.93
C THR A 49 -3.65 6.04 3.49
N LEU A 50 -4.19 7.21 3.13
CA LEU A 50 -3.98 7.85 1.83
C LEU A 50 -3.67 9.32 2.04
N ARG A 51 -2.52 9.77 1.54
CA ARG A 51 -2.24 11.18 1.26
C ARG A 51 -2.42 11.45 -0.22
N THR A 52 -3.21 12.46 -0.52
CA THR A 52 -3.57 12.83 -1.91
C THR A 52 -2.42 13.47 -2.69
N ASP A 53 -1.30 13.79 -2.01
CA ASP A 53 -0.05 14.23 -2.62
C ASP A 53 0.83 13.09 -3.16
N GLY A 54 0.37 11.84 -3.04
CA GLY A 54 0.94 10.72 -3.79
C GLY A 54 1.49 9.58 -2.95
N PHE A 55 1.01 9.37 -1.72
CA PHE A 55 1.41 8.22 -0.88
C PHE A 55 0.19 7.52 -0.29
N ALA A 56 0.25 6.20 -0.21
CA ALA A 56 -0.76 5.40 0.49
C ALA A 56 -0.12 4.14 1.08
N ILE A 57 -0.70 3.61 2.14
CA ILE A 57 -0.31 2.33 2.72
C ILE A 57 -1.55 1.50 3.03
N GLY A 58 -1.39 0.18 3.00
CA GLY A 58 -2.47 -0.73 3.30
C GLY A 58 -2.09 -2.18 3.12
N GLY A 59 -3.09 -3.03 2.94
CA GLY A 59 -2.92 -4.46 2.72
C GLY A 59 -3.27 -4.86 1.31
N VAL A 60 -2.53 -5.82 0.76
CA VAL A 60 -2.96 -6.62 -0.39
C VAL A 60 -3.27 -8.00 0.13
N ASN A 61 -4.44 -8.54 -0.22
CA ASN A 61 -4.81 -9.91 0.12
C ASN A 61 -4.92 -10.74 -1.16
N ALA A 62 -4.08 -11.78 -1.25
CA ALA A 62 -4.07 -12.75 -2.34
C ALA A 62 -3.37 -14.02 -1.84
N CYS A 63 -4.11 -14.89 -1.14
CA CYS A 63 -3.58 -16.14 -0.59
C CYS A 63 -2.51 -16.00 0.52
N GLY A 64 -2.69 -15.07 1.45
CA GLY A 64 -1.75 -14.89 2.58
C GLY A 64 -1.43 -13.43 2.84
N GLY A 65 -1.57 -12.61 1.80
CA GLY A 65 -1.51 -11.16 1.86
C GLY A 65 -0.16 -10.60 2.31
N TYR A 66 -0.06 -9.27 2.26
CA TYR A 66 1.09 -8.51 2.72
C TYR A 66 0.72 -7.03 2.95
N GLU A 67 1.53 -6.31 3.72
CA GLU A 67 1.45 -4.85 3.80
C GLU A 67 2.12 -4.25 2.57
N ALA A 68 1.41 -3.36 1.89
CA ALA A 68 1.83 -2.71 0.67
C ALA A 68 1.91 -1.20 0.87
N LEU A 69 3.01 -0.62 0.38
CA LEU A 69 3.22 0.81 0.28
C LEU A 69 3.13 1.22 -1.18
N TRP A 70 2.29 2.20 -1.44
CA TRP A 70 2.08 2.78 -2.77
C TRP A 70 2.53 4.23 -2.80
N ALA A 71 3.18 4.61 -3.90
CA ALA A 71 3.58 6.00 -4.14
C ALA A 71 3.39 6.40 -5.60
N GLN A 72 3.25 7.70 -5.85
CA GLN A 72 3.34 8.25 -7.18
C GLN A 72 4.81 8.33 -7.63
N VAL A 73 5.11 7.61 -8.70
CA VAL A 73 6.40 7.62 -9.39
C VAL A 73 6.14 8.05 -10.83
N ASP A 74 6.78 9.15 -11.24
CA ASP A 74 6.60 9.76 -12.57
C ASP A 74 5.12 10.02 -12.91
N GLY A 75 4.34 10.49 -11.92
CA GLY A 75 2.91 10.81 -12.08
C GLY A 75 1.97 9.59 -12.09
N THR A 76 2.49 8.39 -11.84
CA THR A 76 1.69 7.15 -11.82
C THR A 76 1.80 6.44 -10.47
N TRP A 77 0.68 5.95 -9.96
CA TRP A 77 0.67 5.13 -8.76
C TRP A 77 1.32 3.77 -9.03
N LYS A 78 2.21 3.37 -8.13
CA LYS A 78 2.89 2.07 -8.14
C LYS A 78 2.98 1.53 -6.73
N GLU A 79 2.94 0.22 -6.58
CA GLU A 79 3.47 -0.43 -5.39
C GLU A 79 4.98 -0.26 -5.40
N VAL A 80 5.51 0.39 -4.36
CA VAL A 80 6.95 0.65 -4.24
C VAL A 80 7.62 -0.28 -3.23
N TYR A 81 6.82 -0.95 -2.39
CA TYR A 81 7.27 -1.92 -1.41
C TYR A 81 6.12 -2.80 -0.92
N GLY A 82 6.42 -4.08 -0.69
CA GLY A 82 5.53 -5.03 -0.05
C GLY A 82 6.30 -5.82 1.00
N THR A 83 5.72 -6.05 2.17
CA THR A 83 6.37 -6.72 3.31
C THR A 83 5.40 -7.50 4.17
N GLN A 84 5.91 -8.53 4.84
CA GLN A 84 5.23 -9.24 5.95
C GLN A 84 5.70 -8.75 7.32
N ASP A 85 6.79 -7.98 7.36
CA ASP A 85 7.50 -7.52 8.56
C ASP A 85 7.44 -5.98 8.62
N SER A 86 8.51 -5.34 9.09
CA SER A 86 8.65 -3.89 9.18
C SER A 86 8.94 -3.22 7.84
N LEU A 87 8.60 -1.93 7.74
CA LEU A 87 9.00 -1.09 6.61
C LEU A 87 10.52 -0.86 6.58
N ASP A 88 11.14 -1.05 5.41
CA ASP A 88 12.58 -0.85 5.23
C ASP A 88 12.93 0.64 5.20
N CYS A 89 13.81 1.07 6.11
CA CYS A 89 14.32 2.43 6.15
C CYS A 89 14.90 2.92 4.82
N ALA A 90 15.55 2.04 4.04
CA ALA A 90 16.14 2.40 2.76
C ALA A 90 15.07 2.73 1.72
N VAL A 91 13.97 1.96 1.69
CA VAL A 91 12.82 2.19 0.82
C VAL A 91 12.13 3.50 1.19
N LEU A 92 11.81 3.68 2.47
CA LEU A 92 11.10 4.89 2.93
C LEU A 92 11.90 6.16 2.60
N ARG A 93 13.21 6.15 2.81
CA ARG A 93 14.09 7.27 2.45
C ARG A 93 14.21 7.48 0.94
N ARG A 94 14.27 6.40 0.15
CA ARG A 94 14.37 6.47 -1.32
C ARG A 94 13.15 7.17 -1.93
N TYR A 95 11.96 6.83 -1.45
CA TYR A 95 10.71 7.40 -1.96
C TYR A 95 10.23 8.62 -1.16
N ARG A 96 10.96 9.00 -0.10
CA ARG A 96 10.61 10.11 0.81
C ARG A 96 9.19 9.97 1.36
N VAL A 97 8.87 8.76 1.82
CA VAL A 97 7.53 8.43 2.31
C VAL A 97 7.26 9.21 3.59
N PRO A 98 6.17 9.96 3.69
CA PRO A 98 5.88 10.69 4.92
C PRO A 98 5.61 9.78 6.12
N SER A 99 6.02 10.20 7.32
CA SER A 99 5.84 9.44 8.57
C SER A 99 4.38 9.30 8.99
N ASP A 100 3.49 10.20 8.59
CA ASP A 100 2.05 10.03 8.81
C ASP A 100 1.44 8.93 7.91
N VAL A 101 2.18 8.44 6.92
CA VAL A 101 1.85 7.23 6.14
C VAL A 101 2.60 6.01 6.67
N ALA A 102 3.92 6.11 6.85
CA ALA A 102 4.78 4.98 7.21
C ALA A 102 4.86 4.67 8.71
N GLY A 103 4.37 5.56 9.57
CA GLY A 103 4.62 5.52 11.01
C GLY A 103 5.96 6.14 11.41
N ASP A 104 6.26 6.05 12.71
CA ASP A 104 7.40 6.72 13.35
C ASP A 104 8.66 5.85 13.46
N THR A 105 8.63 4.62 12.94
CA THR A 105 9.78 3.71 12.95
C THR A 105 9.95 2.99 11.63
N CYS A 106 11.17 2.54 11.37
CA CYS A 106 11.52 1.71 10.22
C CYS A 106 12.64 0.74 10.61
N TYR A 107 12.81 -0.34 9.86
CA TYR A 107 13.87 -1.31 10.09
C TYR A 107 15.01 -1.15 9.08
N ASP A 108 16.24 -1.05 9.59
CA ASP A 108 17.46 -1.15 8.77
C ASP A 108 17.87 -2.61 8.72
N TYR A 109 17.52 -3.30 7.63
CA TYR A 109 17.86 -4.71 7.43
C TYR A 109 19.36 -4.98 7.31
N LYS A 110 20.15 -3.98 6.89
CA LYS A 110 21.62 -4.10 6.81
C LYS A 110 22.24 -4.00 8.21
N GLY A 111 21.76 -3.07 9.01
CA GLY A 111 22.16 -2.86 10.40
C GLY A 111 21.51 -3.83 11.40
N LYS A 112 20.45 -4.55 10.98
CA LYS A 112 19.60 -5.43 11.80
C LYS A 112 19.03 -4.74 13.03
N LYS A 113 18.52 -3.53 12.86
CA LYS A 113 17.96 -2.73 13.97
C LYS A 113 16.82 -1.83 13.52
N GLU A 114 15.93 -1.55 14.45
CA GLU A 114 14.90 -0.52 14.28
C GLU A 114 15.50 0.88 14.46
N HIS A 115 14.96 1.84 13.71
CA HIS A 115 15.28 3.25 13.77
C HIS A 115 14.00 4.07 13.88
N SER A 116 14.08 5.17 14.64
CA SER A 116 13.09 6.24 14.51
C SER A 116 13.09 6.78 13.08
N TYR A 117 11.90 7.01 12.55
CA TYR A 117 11.64 7.49 11.21
C TYR A 117 10.81 8.76 11.27
N HIS A 118 11.40 9.87 10.82
CA HIS A 118 10.73 11.16 10.73
C HIS A 118 10.97 11.75 9.35
N GLN A 119 9.90 11.84 8.56
CA GLN A 119 9.87 12.40 7.23
C GLN A 119 8.56 13.17 7.07
N ALA A 120 8.66 14.45 6.71
CA ALA A 120 7.49 15.28 6.40
C ALA A 120 6.97 14.97 4.98
#